data_AF-A0A357Z960-F1
#
_entry.id   AF-A0A357Z960-F1
#
_cell.length_a   1.000
_cell.length_b   1.000
_cell.length_c   1.000
_cell.angle_alpha   90.00
_cell.angle_beta   90.00
_cell.angle_gamma   90.00
#
_symmetry.space_group_name_H-M   'P 1'
#
loop_
_entity.id
_entity.type
_entity.pdbx_description
1 polymer ?
#
loop_
_entity_poly.entity_id
_entity_poly.type
_entity_poly.pdbx_seq_one_letter_code
_entity_poly.pdbx_strand_id
1 'polypeptide(L)'
;MDLLRQLEKPLFSNGYPLSAEPNRLGALNPTQANLPIEKIREIFALQGYVWLKGFFDKAEVLSLRSRFFNAYKNSGLLKPESDPQEGFFSGNSESENNPKILMEFVRTAAYEAFCLQPKLWQFYDDLFQSPSYLHKRKIVRYKTPDHSNQLLKGHPTTTPAHYDLIYLRG
;
A
#
# COMPACT_ATOMS: atom_id res chain seq x y z
N MET A 1 20.89 14.13 14.94
CA MET A 1 20.21 13.80 16.21
C MET A 1 18.80 13.39 15.86
N ASP A 2 18.55 12.09 15.98
CA ASP A 2 17.31 11.41 15.61
C ASP A 2 16.15 11.85 16.50
N LEU A 3 15.16 12.52 15.90
CA LEU A 3 13.79 12.42 16.40
C LEU A 3 13.20 11.10 15.88
N LEU A 4 13.66 9.97 16.41
CA LEU A 4 12.75 8.83 16.52
C LEU A 4 11.65 9.31 17.45
N ARG A 5 10.51 9.72 16.87
CA ARG A 5 9.29 10.03 17.62
C ARG A 5 9.05 8.79 18.49
N GLN A 6 9.29 8.90 19.80
CA GLN A 6 9.02 7.80 20.72
C GLN A 6 7.57 7.40 20.50
N LEU A 7 7.35 6.11 20.25
CA LEU A 7 6.00 5.61 20.09
C LEU A 7 5.23 5.89 21.39
N GLU A 8 4.22 6.76 21.32
CA GLU A 8 3.36 7.05 22.47
C GLU A 8 2.60 5.81 22.95
N LYS A 9 2.43 4.82 22.06
CA LYS A 9 1.76 3.54 22.33
C LYS A 9 2.48 2.40 21.59
N PRO A 10 2.55 1.19 22.18
CA PRO A 10 3.09 0.02 21.50
C PRO A 10 2.27 -0.30 20.24
N LEU A 11 2.95 -0.75 19.19
CA LEU A 11 2.32 -1.19 17.95
C LEU A 11 2.02 -2.68 18.03
N PHE A 12 0.92 -3.11 17.40
CA PHE A 12 0.51 -4.52 17.37
C PHE A 12 0.27 -4.98 15.93
N SER A 13 0.58 -6.25 15.67
CA SER A 13 0.21 -6.96 14.46
C SER A 13 -0.41 -8.29 14.83
N ASN A 14 -1.67 -8.53 14.43
CA ASN A 14 -2.39 -9.77 14.73
C ASN A 14 -2.37 -10.14 16.24
N GLY A 15 -2.54 -9.15 17.12
CA GLY A 15 -2.49 -9.33 18.57
C GLY A 15 -1.09 -9.46 19.19
N TYR A 16 -0.02 -9.46 18.39
CA TYR A 16 1.36 -9.54 18.89
C TYR A 16 2.02 -8.15 18.93
N PRO A 17 2.67 -7.76 20.03
CA PRO A 17 3.40 -6.50 20.10
C PRO A 17 4.60 -6.53 19.15
N LEU A 18 4.81 -5.44 18.42
CA LEU A 18 5.99 -5.24 17.60
C LEU A 18 7.13 -4.68 18.47
N SER A 19 8.34 -5.19 18.26
CA SER A 19 9.53 -4.68 18.93
C SER A 19 9.82 -3.24 18.49
N ALA A 20 9.96 -2.34 19.45
CA ALA A 20 10.37 -0.95 19.24
C ALA A 20 11.90 -0.76 19.39
N GLU A 21 12.66 -1.86 19.44
CA GLU A 21 14.12 -1.79 19.51
C GLU A 21 14.67 -1.07 18.26
N PRO A 22 15.70 -0.22 18.39
CA PRO A 22 16.21 0.59 17.27
C PRO A 22 16.67 -0.22 16.04
N ASN A 23 17.07 -1.47 16.23
CA ASN A 23 17.46 -2.39 15.14
C ASN A 23 16.26 -3.13 14.51
N ARG A 24 15.04 -2.97 15.04
CA ARG A 24 13.80 -3.61 14.59
C ARG A 24 12.78 -2.62 14.06
N LEU A 25 12.85 -1.36 14.51
CA LEU A 25 11.96 -0.28 14.10
C LEU A 25 12.76 0.99 13.85
N GLY A 26 12.54 1.60 12.68
CA GLY A 26 13.17 2.85 12.30
C GLY A 26 12.34 3.62 11.26
N ALA A 27 12.69 4.88 11.05
CA ALA A 27 12.10 5.67 9.98
C ALA A 27 12.63 5.20 8.61
N LEU A 28 11.76 5.25 7.59
CA LEU A 28 12.20 5.11 6.20
C LEU A 28 12.87 6.41 5.76
N ASN A 29 14.02 6.29 5.09
CA ASN A 29 14.71 7.42 4.50
C ASN A 29 14.21 7.66 3.07
N PRO A 30 13.72 8.88 2.74
CA PRO A 30 13.22 9.13 1.39
C PRO A 30 14.37 9.14 0.38
N THR A 31 14.16 8.46 -0.74
CA THR A 31 15.03 8.52 -1.92
C THR A 31 14.45 9.55 -2.89
N GLN A 32 15.26 10.50 -3.33
CA GLN A 32 14.85 11.42 -4.39
C GLN A 32 14.67 10.65 -5.70
N ALA A 33 13.49 10.76 -6.30
CA ALA A 33 13.12 9.96 -7.47
C ALA A 33 13.87 10.33 -8.76
N ASN A 34 14.55 11.48 -8.79
CA ASN A 34 15.33 11.98 -9.93
C ASN A 34 16.83 11.68 -9.84
N LEU A 35 17.29 10.92 -8.83
CA LEU A 35 18.67 10.47 -8.79
C LEU A 35 18.98 9.54 -9.99
N PRO A 36 20.23 9.50 -10.46
CA PRO A 36 20.66 8.49 -11.41
C PRO A 36 20.33 7.08 -10.89
N ILE A 37 19.89 6.18 -11.78
CA ILE A 37 19.43 4.86 -11.38
C ILE A 37 20.51 4.05 -10.65
N GLU A 38 21.78 4.26 -10.97
CA GLU A 38 22.94 3.65 -10.32
C GLU A 38 22.99 4.01 -8.83
N LYS A 39 22.68 5.26 -8.49
CA LYS A 39 22.61 5.72 -7.09
C LYS A 39 21.41 5.14 -6.36
N ILE A 40 20.28 5.01 -7.04
CA ILE A 40 19.10 4.33 -6.48
C ILE A 40 19.44 2.84 -6.21
N ARG A 41 20.18 2.19 -7.11
CA ARG A 41 20.63 0.80 -6.96
C ARG A 41 21.61 0.63 -5.80
N GLU A 42 22.56 1.54 -5.62
CA GLU A 42 23.45 1.58 -4.44
C GLU A 42 22.64 1.68 -3.13
N ILE A 43 21.64 2.56 -3.08
CA ILE A 43 20.76 2.70 -1.90
C ILE A 43 19.97 1.42 -1.66
N PHE A 44 19.38 0.84 -2.71
CA PHE A 44 18.63 -0.41 -2.62
C PHE A 44 19.50 -1.55 -2.09
N ALA A 45 20.72 -1.71 -2.60
CA ALA A 45 21.65 -2.74 -2.16
C ALA A 45 22.06 -2.59 -0.68
N LEU A 46 22.18 -1.35 -0.20
CA LEU A 46 22.54 -1.06 1.20
C LEU A 46 21.37 -1.23 2.17
N GLN A 47 20.15 -0.86 1.79
CA GLN A 47 19.01 -0.75 2.70
C GLN A 47 17.96 -1.85 2.52
N GLY A 48 17.95 -2.54 1.38
CA GLY A 48 16.91 -3.49 1.00
C GLY A 48 15.59 -2.84 0.57
N TYR A 49 15.52 -1.50 0.47
CA TYR A 49 14.35 -0.75 0.02
C TYR A 49 14.75 0.59 -0.61
N VAL A 50 13.82 1.19 -1.34
CA VAL A 50 13.87 2.59 -1.78
C VAL A 50 12.51 3.24 -1.55
N TRP A 51 12.47 4.46 -1.01
CA TRP A 51 11.24 5.23 -0.82
C TRP A 51 11.18 6.43 -1.75
N LEU A 52 10.64 6.23 -2.95
CA LEU A 52 10.59 7.25 -4.00
C LEU A 52 9.41 8.19 -3.83
N LYS A 53 9.64 9.34 -3.20
CA LYS A 53 8.60 10.38 -3.08
C LYS A 53 8.35 11.04 -4.44
N GLY A 54 7.06 11.18 -4.80
CA GLY A 54 6.66 11.81 -6.06
C GLY A 54 6.91 10.94 -7.31
N PHE A 55 7.05 9.62 -7.14
CA PHE A 55 7.25 8.72 -8.28
C PHE A 55 6.03 8.71 -9.23
N PHE A 56 4.82 8.57 -8.69
CA PHE A 56 3.59 8.63 -9.47
C PHE A 56 3.11 10.07 -9.67
N ASP A 57 2.47 10.32 -10.81
CA ASP A 57 1.70 11.55 -11.00
C ASP A 57 0.50 11.55 -10.03
N LYS A 58 0.29 12.70 -9.38
CA LYS A 58 -0.76 12.83 -8.37
C LYS A 58 -2.16 12.65 -8.97
N ALA A 59 -2.40 13.19 -10.17
CA ALA A 59 -3.70 13.12 -10.82
C ALA A 59 -4.03 11.68 -11.25
N GLU A 60 -3.04 10.92 -11.72
CA GLU A 60 -3.21 9.50 -12.05
C GLU A 60 -3.61 8.67 -10.83
N VAL A 61 -2.92 8.85 -9.69
CA VAL A 61 -3.25 8.17 -8.43
C VAL A 61 -4.65 8.54 -7.96
N LEU A 62 -5.00 9.83 -8.00
CA LEU A 62 -6.31 10.31 -7.60
C LEU A 62 -7.43 9.83 -8.54
N SER A 63 -7.16 9.67 -9.83
CA SER A 63 -8.09 9.10 -10.80
C SER A 63 -8.37 7.62 -10.52
N LEU A 64 -7.33 6.82 -10.27
CA LEU A 64 -7.50 5.41 -9.87
C LEU A 64 -8.25 5.31 -8.53
N ARG A 65 -7.91 6.16 -7.55
CA ARG A 65 -8.60 6.23 -6.25
C ARG A 65 -10.09 6.52 -6.42
N SER A 66 -10.45 7.48 -7.27
CA SER A 66 -11.84 7.79 -7.58
C SER A 66 -12.56 6.60 -8.21
N ARG A 67 -11.94 5.91 -9.17
CA ARG A 67 -12.50 4.68 -9.78
C ARG A 67 -12.71 3.57 -8.75
N PHE A 68 -11.72 3.37 -7.87
CA PHE A 68 -11.76 2.38 -6.80
C PHE A 68 -12.96 2.62 -5.88
N PHE A 69 -13.09 3.83 -5.32
CA PHE A 69 -14.17 4.14 -4.39
C PHE A 69 -15.54 4.26 -5.07
N ASN A 70 -15.60 4.67 -6.34
CA ASN A 70 -16.86 4.61 -7.09
C ASN A 70 -17.42 3.19 -7.20
N ALA A 71 -16.58 2.15 -7.26
CA ALA A 71 -17.03 0.76 -7.22
C ALA A 71 -17.79 0.41 -5.91
N TYR A 72 -17.55 1.18 -4.84
CA TYR A 72 -18.17 1.01 -3.53
C TYR A 72 -19.35 1.95 -3.26
N LYS A 73 -19.77 2.80 -4.21
CA LYS A 73 -20.79 3.84 -3.97
C LYS A 73 -22.10 3.32 -3.35
N ASN A 74 -22.52 2.10 -3.72
CA ASN A 74 -23.76 1.47 -3.25
C ASN A 74 -23.52 0.37 -2.21
N SER A 75 -22.31 0.26 -1.66
CA SER A 75 -21.94 -0.82 -0.73
C SER A 75 -22.15 -0.47 0.74
N GLY A 76 -22.42 0.81 1.05
CA GLY A 76 -22.43 1.32 2.41
C GLY A 76 -21.05 1.57 3.01
N LEU A 77 -19.95 1.32 2.27
CA LEU A 77 -18.58 1.62 2.72
C LEU A 77 -18.31 3.13 2.84
N LEU A 78 -18.85 3.92 1.93
CA LEU A 78 -18.59 5.36 1.84
C LEU A 78 -19.65 6.19 2.56
N LYS A 79 -19.23 7.31 3.16
CA LYS A 79 -20.13 8.30 3.72
C LYS A 79 -21.09 8.80 2.63
N PRO A 80 -22.42 8.77 2.85
CA PRO A 80 -23.39 9.29 1.89
C PRO A 80 -23.10 10.75 1.52
N GLU A 81 -23.38 11.10 0.26
CA GLU A 81 -23.19 12.45 -0.30
C GLU A 81 -21.74 12.98 -0.29
N SER A 82 -20.74 12.16 0.06
CA SER A 82 -19.33 12.53 -0.07
C SER A 82 -18.79 12.22 -1.47
N ASP A 83 -17.76 12.96 -1.88
CA ASP A 83 -17.01 12.62 -3.09
C ASP A 83 -16.33 11.26 -2.91
N PRO A 84 -16.59 10.26 -3.77
CA PRO A 84 -15.90 8.98 -3.72
C PRO A 84 -14.38 9.10 -3.78
N GLN A 85 -13.83 10.12 -4.46
CA GLN A 85 -12.40 10.37 -4.51
C GLN A 85 -11.81 10.64 -3.12
N GLU A 86 -12.57 11.26 -2.21
CA GLU A 86 -12.15 11.49 -0.83
C GLU A 86 -12.13 10.19 -0.01
N GLY A 87 -12.96 9.21 -0.37
CA GLY A 87 -12.95 7.88 0.25
C GLY A 87 -13.31 7.90 1.74
N PHE A 88 -14.16 8.84 2.16
CA PHE A 88 -14.59 8.93 3.56
C PHE A 88 -15.41 7.71 3.96
N PHE A 89 -14.97 7.02 5.01
CA PHE A 89 -15.67 5.86 5.54
C PHE A 89 -17.01 6.27 6.15
N SER A 90 -18.04 5.44 5.94
CA SER A 90 -19.39 5.70 6.45
C SER A 90 -19.53 5.55 7.96
N GLY A 91 -18.63 4.81 8.61
CA GLY A 91 -18.76 4.40 10.01
C GLY A 91 -19.60 3.13 10.20
N ASN A 92 -20.24 2.64 9.13
CA ASN A 92 -21.09 1.45 9.18
C ASN A 92 -20.26 0.17 9.11
N SER A 93 -20.83 -0.95 9.56
CA SER A 93 -20.25 -2.27 9.30
C SER A 93 -20.09 -2.50 7.79
N GLU A 94 -18.99 -3.10 7.40
CA GLU A 94 -18.75 -3.45 6.00
C GLU A 94 -19.78 -4.45 5.48
N SER A 95 -20.24 -4.24 4.24
CA SER A 95 -21.14 -5.18 3.56
C SER A 95 -20.41 -6.48 3.24
N GLU A 96 -21.11 -7.61 3.31
CA GLU A 96 -20.62 -8.92 2.84
C GLU A 96 -20.23 -8.92 1.35
N ASN A 97 -20.71 -7.96 0.57
CA ASN A 97 -20.35 -7.79 -0.84
C ASN A 97 -19.01 -7.07 -1.06
N ASN A 98 -18.45 -6.40 -0.05
CA ASN A 98 -17.22 -5.63 -0.18
C ASN A 98 -16.01 -6.45 -0.70
N PRO A 99 -15.79 -7.70 -0.24
CA PRO A 99 -14.73 -8.56 -0.80
C PRO A 99 -14.93 -8.87 -2.29
N LYS A 100 -16.18 -9.04 -2.73
CA LYS A 100 -16.49 -9.27 -4.15
C LYS A 100 -16.15 -8.04 -4.99
N ILE A 101 -16.57 -6.85 -4.55
CA ILE A 101 -16.26 -5.57 -5.22
C ILE A 101 -14.73 -5.38 -5.33
N LEU A 102 -13.98 -5.69 -4.25
CA LEU A 102 -12.52 -5.61 -4.26
C LEU A 102 -11.91 -6.52 -5.34
N MET A 103 -12.36 -7.76 -5.38
CA MET A 103 -11.86 -8.78 -6.31
C MET A 103 -12.21 -8.44 -7.77
N GLU A 104 -13.40 -7.87 -8.01
CA GLU A 104 -13.79 -7.37 -9.34
C GLU A 104 -12.91 -6.18 -9.75
N PHE A 105 -12.70 -5.21 -8.86
CA PHE A 105 -11.87 -4.04 -9.13
C PHE A 105 -10.43 -4.43 -9.52
N VAL A 106 -9.82 -5.36 -8.77
CA VAL A 106 -8.46 -5.86 -9.02
C VAL A 106 -8.29 -6.46 -10.43
N ARG A 107 -9.39 -6.93 -11.05
CA ARG A 107 -9.39 -7.51 -12.40
C ARG A 107 -9.72 -6.50 -13.50
N THR A 108 -9.99 -5.25 -13.16
CA THR A 108 -10.31 -4.23 -14.16
C THR A 108 -9.10 -3.89 -15.03
N ALA A 109 -9.36 -3.58 -16.30
CA ALA A 109 -8.35 -3.06 -17.22
C ALA A 109 -7.76 -1.73 -16.72
N ALA A 110 -8.54 -0.91 -16.01
CA ALA A 110 -8.05 0.34 -15.42
C ALA A 110 -6.96 0.10 -14.37
N TYR A 111 -7.15 -0.88 -13.48
CA TYR A 111 -6.12 -1.22 -12.50
C TYR A 111 -4.91 -1.90 -13.15
N GLU A 112 -5.15 -2.76 -14.14
CA GLU A 112 -4.06 -3.36 -14.92
C GLU A 112 -3.21 -2.30 -15.64
N ALA A 113 -3.83 -1.36 -16.33
CA ALA A 113 -3.13 -0.28 -17.02
C ALA A 113 -2.32 0.59 -16.05
N PHE A 114 -2.85 0.84 -14.85
CA PHE A 114 -2.10 1.55 -13.80
C PHE A 114 -0.85 0.76 -13.36
N CYS A 115 -0.95 -0.57 -13.23
CA CYS A 115 0.21 -1.42 -12.92
C CYS A 115 1.19 -1.59 -14.10
N LEU A 116 0.80 -1.23 -15.33
CA LEU A 116 1.60 -1.33 -16.55
C LEU A 116 2.09 0.03 -17.07
N GLN A 117 2.01 1.09 -16.26
CA GLN A 117 2.53 2.40 -16.65
C GLN A 117 4.00 2.29 -17.10
N PRO A 118 4.39 2.89 -18.24
CA PRO A 118 5.77 2.90 -18.74
C PRO A 118 6.80 3.24 -17.68
N LYS A 119 6.53 4.32 -16.92
CA LYS A 119 7.41 4.78 -15.86
C LYS A 119 7.70 3.71 -14.80
N LEU A 120 6.73 2.84 -14.50
CA LEU A 120 6.86 1.81 -13.46
C LEU A 120 7.70 0.63 -13.93
N TRP A 121 7.37 0.03 -15.08
CA TRP A 121 8.14 -1.13 -15.55
C TRP A 121 9.53 -0.73 -16.05
N GLN A 122 9.70 0.44 -16.68
CA GLN A 122 11.03 0.95 -17.06
C GLN A 122 11.90 1.15 -15.82
N PHE A 123 11.34 1.71 -14.75
CA PHE A 123 12.08 1.85 -13.49
C PHE A 123 12.54 0.49 -12.93
N TYR A 124 11.69 -0.54 -12.95
CA TYR A 124 12.09 -1.87 -12.49
C TYR A 124 13.15 -2.50 -13.41
N ASP A 125 12.99 -2.37 -14.72
CA ASP A 125 13.95 -2.87 -15.70
C ASP A 125 15.33 -2.23 -15.49
N ASP A 126 15.37 -0.92 -15.29
CA ASP A 126 16.62 -0.18 -15.06
C ASP A 126 17.22 -0.50 -13.68
N LEU A 127 16.38 -0.61 -12.63
CA LEU A 127 16.83 -0.91 -11.27
C LEU A 127 17.48 -2.30 -11.21
N PHE A 128 16.82 -3.31 -11.78
CA PHE A 128 17.25 -4.71 -11.72
C PHE A 128 18.07 -5.17 -12.92
N GLN A 129 18.24 -4.31 -13.94
CA GLN A 129 18.98 -4.60 -15.16
C GLN A 129 18.45 -5.85 -15.88
N SER A 130 17.12 -6.03 -15.85
CA SER A 130 16.44 -7.22 -16.38
C SER A 130 14.97 -6.90 -16.68
N PRO A 131 14.37 -7.45 -17.75
CA PRO A 131 12.96 -7.24 -18.03
C PRO A 131 12.05 -7.67 -16.88
N SER A 132 11.18 -6.77 -16.48
CA SER A 132 10.13 -7.01 -15.49
C SER A 132 8.84 -7.48 -16.17
N TYR A 133 8.01 -8.18 -15.41
CA TYR A 133 6.67 -8.57 -15.86
C TYR A 133 5.67 -8.38 -14.74
N LEU A 134 4.43 -8.07 -15.11
CA LEU A 134 3.34 -7.98 -14.15
C LEU A 134 2.90 -9.37 -13.72
N HIS A 135 2.93 -9.65 -12.42
CA HIS A 135 2.38 -10.89 -11.89
C HIS A 135 0.88 -11.02 -12.19
N LYS A 136 0.44 -12.24 -12.52
CA LYS A 136 -0.99 -12.54 -12.78
C LYS A 136 -1.89 -12.14 -11.60
N ARG A 137 -1.40 -12.32 -10.37
CA ARG A 137 -2.11 -11.95 -9.15
C ARG A 137 -1.71 -10.53 -8.75
N LYS A 138 -2.68 -9.61 -8.81
CA LYS A 138 -2.56 -8.24 -8.27
C LYS A 138 -3.35 -8.15 -6.95
N ILE A 139 -2.99 -7.21 -6.08
CA ILE A 139 -3.67 -6.99 -4.80
C ILE A 139 -3.98 -5.51 -4.67
N VAL A 140 -5.20 -5.18 -4.27
CA VAL A 140 -5.57 -3.86 -3.73
C VAL A 140 -5.93 -4.05 -2.27
N ARG A 141 -5.58 -3.08 -1.43
CA ARG A 141 -5.92 -3.09 -0.01
C ARG A 141 -6.55 -1.75 0.34
N TYR A 142 -7.66 -1.80 1.08
CA TYR A 142 -8.16 -0.68 1.85
C TYR A 142 -8.32 -1.13 3.30
N LYS A 143 -8.36 -0.17 4.21
CA LYS A 143 -8.64 -0.36 5.63
C LYS A 143 -9.60 0.72 6.07
N THR A 144 -10.54 0.37 6.92
CA THR A 144 -11.42 1.31 7.59
C THR A 144 -10.76 1.73 8.91
N PRO A 145 -11.04 2.94 9.42
CA PRO A 145 -10.64 3.31 10.77
C PRO A 145 -11.21 2.28 11.78
N ASP A 146 -10.42 1.90 12.79
CA ASP A 146 -10.91 1.00 13.83
C ASP A 146 -11.93 1.74 14.71
N HIS A 147 -13.20 1.33 14.62
CA HIS A 147 -14.29 1.82 15.48
C HIS A 147 -14.59 0.88 16.65
N SER A 148 -13.89 -0.25 16.76
CA SER A 148 -14.20 -1.32 17.70
C SER A 148 -13.52 -1.19 19.07
N ASN A 149 -12.82 -0.09 19.34
CA ASN A 149 -11.97 0.07 20.53
C ASN A 149 -10.93 -1.07 20.69
N GLN A 150 -10.62 -1.81 19.61
CA GLN A 150 -9.66 -2.93 19.62
C GLN A 150 -8.23 -2.46 19.35
N LEU A 151 -7.88 -1.23 19.76
CA LEU A 151 -6.54 -0.65 19.69
C LEU A 151 -5.46 -1.58 20.26
N LEU A 152 -5.82 -2.50 21.16
CA LEU A 152 -4.91 -3.47 21.79
C LEU A 152 -4.77 -4.80 21.02
N LYS A 153 -5.55 -5.06 19.98
CA LYS A 153 -5.46 -6.30 19.16
C LYS A 153 -4.95 -6.05 17.74
N GLY A 154 -4.90 -4.79 17.30
CA GLY A 154 -4.62 -4.43 15.90
C GLY A 154 -5.77 -4.83 14.98
N HIS A 155 -5.82 -4.26 13.77
CA HIS A 155 -6.87 -4.62 12.81
C HIS A 155 -6.73 -6.10 12.44
N PRO A 156 -7.78 -6.93 12.52
CA PRO A 156 -7.69 -8.40 12.36
C PRO A 156 -7.24 -8.88 10.97
N THR A 157 -6.96 -7.96 10.06
CA THR A 157 -6.57 -8.23 8.67
C THR A 157 -5.26 -7.55 8.30
N THR A 158 -4.45 -7.15 9.29
CA THR A 158 -3.05 -6.76 9.07
C THR A 158 -2.24 -7.98 8.65
N THR A 159 -1.35 -7.82 7.68
CA THR A 159 -0.45 -8.89 7.28
C THR A 159 0.73 -8.92 8.25
N PRO A 160 1.05 -10.08 8.87
CA PRO A 160 2.19 -10.19 9.77
C PRO A 160 3.51 -9.98 9.01
N ALA A 161 4.60 -9.77 9.74
CA ALA A 161 5.93 -9.74 9.15
C ALA A 161 6.22 -11.08 8.43
N HIS A 162 6.56 -11.01 7.16
CA HIS A 162 6.83 -12.16 6.31
C HIS A 162 7.72 -11.76 5.12
N TYR A 163 8.18 -12.75 4.37
CA TYR A 163 8.83 -12.57 3.08
C TYR A 163 7.87 -13.03 1.98
N ASP A 164 7.57 -12.16 1.01
CA ASP A 164 6.68 -12.48 -0.11
C ASP A 164 7.14 -13.73 -0.87
N LEU A 165 8.45 -13.93 -1.00
CA LEU A 165 9.06 -15.09 -1.68
C LEU A 165 8.57 -16.45 -1.14
N ILE A 166 8.16 -16.53 0.14
CA ILE A 166 7.65 -17.76 0.74
C ILE A 166 6.28 -18.16 0.14
N TYR A 167 5.52 -17.17 -0.35
CA TYR A 167 4.15 -17.35 -0.85
C TYR A 167 4.05 -17.24 -2.38
N LEU A 168 5.07 -16.66 -3.03
CA LEU A 168 5.16 -16.62 -4.48
C LEU A 168 5.69 -17.96 -4.99
N ARG A 169 4.81 -18.75 -5.58
CA ARG A 169 5.16 -19.93 -6.37
C ARG A 169 5.02 -19.56 -7.85
N GLY A 170 6.04 -19.89 -8.64
CA GLY A 170 6.09 -19.60 -10.09
C GLY A 170 4.86 -20.07 -10.85
#